data_AF-A0A191YUM4-F1
#
_entry.id   AF-A0A191YUM4-F1
#
_cell.length_a   1.000
_cell.length_b   1.000
_cell.length_c   1.000
_cell.angle_alpha   90.00
_cell.angle_beta   90.00
_cell.angle_gamma   90.00
#
_symmetry.space_group_name_H-M   'P 1'
#
loop_
_entity.id
_entity.type
_entity.pdbx_description
1 polymer ?
#
loop_
_entity_poly.entity_id
_entity_poly.type
_entity_poly.pdbx_seq_one_letter_code
_entity_poly.pdbx_strand_id
1 'polypeptide(L)'
;MITHFKIGGHLACGHKGSNLISTRELNRVKCRSCRNTDAFKEARKTQRNAARRASRKTRVTPTATDWRTAWTERLTAMAGRQRLPRGFTGQPFV
;
A
#
# COMPACT_ATOMS: atom_id res chain seq x y z
N MET A 1 33.52 11.53 9.36
CA MET A 1 32.38 11.29 10.27
C MET A 1 31.36 10.41 9.55
N ILE A 2 31.06 9.20 10.04
CA ILE A 2 30.15 8.24 9.39
C ILE A 2 28.89 8.10 10.24
N THR A 3 27.71 8.23 9.62
CA THR A 3 26.43 8.05 10.30
C THR A 3 25.93 6.62 10.15
N HIS A 4 25.62 5.98 11.27
CA HIS A 4 25.18 4.59 11.35
C HIS A 4 23.66 4.48 11.46
N PHE A 5 23.12 3.33 11.06
CA PHE A 5 21.71 3.04 11.22
C PHE A 5 21.44 2.41 12.60
N LYS A 6 20.51 2.99 13.36
CA LYS A 6 20.10 2.50 14.70
C LYS A 6 18.77 1.78 14.64
N ILE A 7 18.72 0.58 15.21
CA ILE A 7 17.51 -0.24 15.31
C ILE A 7 17.44 -0.78 16.72
N GLY A 8 16.27 -0.65 17.39
CA GLY A 8 16.06 -1.28 18.70
C GLY A 8 17.18 -1.01 19.73
N GLY A 9 17.75 0.20 19.75
CA GLY A 9 18.79 0.59 20.71
C GLY A 9 20.25 0.33 20.28
N HIS A 10 20.48 -0.51 19.26
CA HIS A 10 21.82 -0.87 18.79
C HIS A 10 22.05 -0.46 17.33
N LEU A 11 23.31 -0.49 16.88
CA LEU A 11 23.66 -0.23 15.48
C LEU A 11 23.42 -1.48 14.64
N ALA A 12 22.80 -1.33 13.48
CA ALA A 12 22.50 -2.45 12.59
C ALA A 12 23.77 -3.20 12.11
N CYS A 13 24.92 -2.52 12.05
CA CYS A 13 26.20 -3.12 11.67
C CYS A 13 26.97 -3.74 12.84
N GLY A 14 26.42 -3.75 14.07
CA GLY A 14 27.05 -4.35 15.23
C GLY A 14 28.29 -3.64 15.79
N HIS A 15 28.66 -2.48 15.22
CA HIS A 15 29.83 -1.72 15.71
C HIS A 15 29.56 -1.17 17.11
N LYS A 16 30.57 -1.22 17.97
CA LYS A 16 30.48 -0.80 19.38
C LYS A 16 31.49 0.32 19.61
N GLY A 17 31.00 1.45 20.12
CA GLY A 17 31.81 2.61 20.49
C GLY A 17 30.92 3.73 21.00
N SER A 18 31.42 4.48 21.97
CA SER A 18 30.68 5.55 22.65
C SER A 18 30.43 6.78 21.76
N ASN A 19 31.28 7.03 20.77
CA ASN A 19 31.26 8.24 19.94
C ASN A 19 30.76 7.99 18.51
N LEU A 20 29.86 7.02 18.30
CA LEU A 20 29.25 6.77 17.00
C LEU A 20 27.96 7.56 16.82
N ILE A 21 27.89 8.36 15.75
CA ILE A 21 26.66 9.03 15.36
C ILE A 21 25.70 8.01 14.74
N SER A 22 24.50 7.96 15.29
CA SER A 22 23.48 7.00 14.91
C SER A 22 22.17 7.70 14.57
N THR A 23 21.47 7.19 13.56
CA THR A 23 20.19 7.75 13.11
C THR A 23 19.23 6.65 12.68
N ARG A 24 17.94 6.94 12.73
CA ARG A 24 16.88 6.13 12.11
C ARG A 24 16.51 6.66 10.71
N GLU A 25 17.03 7.82 10.32
CA GLU A 25 16.74 8.42 9.03
C GLU A 25 17.58 7.77 7.91
N LEU A 26 16.93 6.98 7.05
CA LEU A 26 17.60 6.20 6.01
C LEU A 26 18.49 7.02 5.07
N ASN A 27 18.10 8.28 4.78
CA ASN A 27 18.82 9.17 3.87
C ASN A 27 20.12 9.72 4.47
N ARG A 28 20.21 9.75 5.81
CA ARG A 28 21.39 10.24 6.54
C ARG A 28 22.43 9.14 6.79
N VAL A 29 22.08 7.87 6.61
CA VAL A 29 22.99 6.73 6.83
C VAL A 29 24.05 6.65 5.73
N LYS A 30 25.31 6.83 6.13
CA LYS A 30 26.50 6.73 5.26
C LYS A 30 27.32 5.45 5.47
N CYS A 31 27.17 4.77 6.60
CA CYS A 31 27.87 3.51 6.87
C CYS A 31 27.49 2.41 5.85
N ARG A 32 28.47 1.89 5.10
CA ARG A 32 28.24 0.84 4.08
C ARG A 32 27.74 -0.46 4.71
N SER A 33 28.31 -0.88 5.83
CA SER A 33 27.89 -2.09 6.54
C SER A 33 26.45 -1.98 7.01
N CYS A 34 26.03 -0.84 7.56
CA CYS A 34 24.63 -0.60 7.90
C CYS A 34 23.72 -0.74 6.68
N ARG A 35 24.09 -0.16 5.53
CA ARG A 35 23.27 -0.19 4.31
C ARG A 35 23.08 -1.60 3.73
N ASN A 36 23.99 -2.51 4.00
CA ASN A 36 23.95 -3.90 3.54
C ASN A 36 23.21 -4.84 4.50
N THR A 37 22.91 -4.42 5.73
CA THR A 37 22.16 -5.23 6.69
C THR A 37 20.70 -5.38 6.28
N ASP A 38 20.11 -6.53 6.60
CA ASP A 38 18.70 -6.80 6.26
C ASP A 38 17.75 -5.86 6.98
N ALA A 39 18.10 -5.47 8.19
CA ALA A 39 17.31 -4.55 8.97
C ALA A 39 17.24 -3.14 8.34
N PHE A 40 18.31 -2.68 7.66
CA PHE A 40 18.25 -1.46 6.83
C PHE A 40 17.44 -1.66 5.54
N LYS A 41 17.60 -2.80 4.86
CA LYS A 41 16.84 -3.10 3.63
C LYS A 41 15.34 -3.17 3.90
N GLU A 42 14.93 -3.81 4.99
CA GLU A 42 13.54 -3.89 5.43
C GLU A 42 12.98 -2.52 5.83
N ALA A 43 13.76 -1.69 6.55
CA ALA A 43 13.35 -0.31 6.83
C ALA A 43 13.14 0.51 5.53
N ARG A 44 13.97 0.32 4.51
CA ARG A 44 13.79 0.97 3.20
C ARG A 44 12.59 0.43 2.43
N LYS A 45 12.33 -0.88 2.50
CA LYS A 45 11.18 -1.53 1.88
C LYS A 45 9.87 -1.08 2.52
N THR A 46 9.82 -1.03 3.85
CA THR A 46 8.66 -0.54 4.61
C THR A 46 8.36 0.92 4.30
N GLN A 47 9.37 1.79 4.24
CA GLN A 47 9.19 3.19 3.82
C GLN A 47 8.58 3.30 2.40
N ARG A 48 9.10 2.56 1.42
CA ARG A 48 8.52 2.53 0.06
C ARG A 48 7.08 2.00 0.04
N ASN A 49 6.80 0.94 0.80
CA ASN A 49 5.47 0.35 0.85
C ASN A 49 4.46 1.27 1.55
N ALA A 50 4.88 2.02 2.58
CA ALA A 50 4.05 3.03 3.23
C ALA A 50 3.65 4.13 2.23
N ALA A 51 4.60 4.64 1.42
CA ALA A 51 4.30 5.60 0.37
C ALA A 51 3.32 5.05 -0.68
N ARG A 52 3.49 3.79 -1.11
CA ARG A 52 2.56 3.11 -2.03
C ARG A 52 1.17 2.90 -1.44
N ARG A 53 1.06 2.59 -0.15
CA ARG A 53 -0.23 2.47 0.55
C ARG A 53 -0.93 3.82 0.63
N ALA A 54 -0.20 4.88 0.96
CA ALA A 54 -0.72 6.24 0.98
C ALA A 54 -1.25 6.66 -0.41
N SER A 55 -0.49 6.40 -1.48
CA SER A 55 -0.94 6.73 -2.85
C SER A 55 -2.13 5.91 -3.33
N ARG A 56 -2.31 4.68 -2.82
CA ARG A 56 -3.52 3.88 -3.11
C ARG A 56 -4.73 4.43 -2.35
N LYS A 57 -4.55 4.82 -1.08
CA LYS A 57 -5.63 5.41 -0.27
C LYS A 57 -6.19 6.69 -0.91
N THR A 58 -5.36 7.48 -1.59
CA THR A 58 -5.82 8.70 -2.28
C THR A 58 -6.46 8.45 -3.65
N ARG A 59 -6.22 7.28 -4.27
CA ARG A 59 -6.74 6.93 -5.60
C ARG A 59 -8.01 6.09 -5.57
N VAL A 60 -8.27 5.39 -4.48
CA VAL A 60 -9.48 4.59 -4.33
C VAL A 60 -10.58 5.52 -3.83
N THR A 61 -11.36 6.09 -4.75
CA THR A 61 -12.78 6.29 -4.49
C THR A 61 -13.30 4.93 -4.07
N PRO A 62 -13.96 4.76 -2.91
CA PRO A 62 -14.53 3.48 -2.53
C PRO A 62 -15.57 3.06 -3.59
N THR A 63 -15.14 2.34 -4.62
CA THR A 63 -16.06 1.62 -5.50
C THR A 63 -16.67 0.55 -4.63
N ALA A 64 -17.97 0.71 -4.39
CA ALA A 64 -18.73 0.07 -3.33
C ALA A 64 -18.33 -1.40 -3.15
N THR A 65 -18.03 -1.76 -1.91
CA THR A 65 -17.98 -3.14 -1.42
C THR A 65 -19.33 -3.85 -1.61
N ASP A 66 -20.38 -3.11 -1.98
CA ASP A 66 -21.68 -3.67 -2.31
C ASP A 66 -21.79 -3.98 -3.81
N TRP A 67 -21.37 -5.18 -4.15
CA TRP A 67 -21.52 -5.74 -5.49
C TRP A 67 -22.98 -5.71 -5.96
N ARG A 68 -23.98 -5.71 -5.05
CA ARG A 68 -25.39 -5.59 -5.44
C ARG A 68 -25.69 -4.23 -6.02
N THR A 69 -25.31 -3.15 -5.33
CA THR A 69 -25.53 -1.79 -5.83
C THR A 69 -24.88 -1.60 -7.20
N ALA A 70 -23.62 -2.04 -7.37
CA ALA A 70 -22.93 -1.97 -8.66
C ALA A 70 -23.61 -2.83 -9.76
N TRP A 71 -24.18 -3.97 -9.39
CA TRP A 71 -24.91 -4.85 -10.30
C TRP A 71 -26.27 -4.25 -10.71
N THR A 72 -27.00 -3.67 -9.77
CA THR A 72 -28.28 -2.97 -10.03
C THR A 72 -28.07 -1.73 -10.89
N GLU A 73 -27.03 -0.92 -10.64
CA GLU A 73 -26.66 0.19 -11.51
C GLU A 73 -26.39 -0.27 -12.96
N ARG A 74 -25.69 -1.41 -13.10
CA ARG A 74 -25.41 -1.98 -14.43
C ARG A 74 -26.67 -2.48 -15.13
N LEU A 75 -27.58 -3.13 -14.41
CA LEU A 75 -28.83 -3.63 -14.98
C LEU A 75 -29.77 -2.47 -15.36
N THR A 76 -29.89 -1.45 -14.51
CA THR A 76 -30.67 -0.24 -14.80
C THR A 76 -30.12 0.58 -15.97
N ALA A 77 -28.81 0.59 -16.19
CA ALA A 77 -28.19 1.24 -17.35
C ALA A 77 -28.37 0.46 -18.67
N MET A 78 -28.81 -0.80 -18.63
CA MET A 78 -28.95 -1.63 -19.83
C MET A 78 -30.19 -1.22 -20.64
N ALA A 79 -29.96 -0.74 -21.86
CA ALA A 79 -31.06 -0.38 -22.76
C ALA A 79 -31.82 -1.63 -23.24
N GLY A 80 -33.15 -1.59 -23.17
CA GLY A 80 -34.03 -2.64 -23.68
C GLY A 80 -34.90 -3.30 -22.62
N ARG A 81 -35.62 -4.36 -23.02
CA ARG A 81 -36.50 -5.14 -22.14
C ARG A 81 -35.89 -6.51 -21.91
N GLN A 82 -36.08 -7.06 -20.71
CA GLN A 82 -35.64 -8.41 -20.41
C GLN A 82 -36.37 -9.41 -21.33
N ARG A 83 -35.61 -10.27 -22.00
CA ARG A 83 -36.16 -11.33 -22.87
C ARG A 83 -36.61 -12.51 -22.02
N LEU A 84 -37.69 -12.32 -21.26
CA LEU A 84 -38.31 -13.39 -20.48
C LEU A 84 -39.21 -14.27 -21.37
N PRO A 85 -39.49 -15.53 -20.95
CA PRO A 85 -40.41 -16.42 -21.64
C PRO A 85 -41.81 -15.81 -21.84
N ARG A 86 -42.57 -16.39 -22.77
CA ARG A 86 -43.93 -15.92 -23.10
C ARG A 86 -44.78 -15.82 -21.84
N GLY A 87 -45.51 -14.70 -21.71
CA GLY A 87 -46.31 -14.35 -20.52
C GLY A 87 -45.70 -13.25 -19.65
N PHE A 88 -44.40 -12.95 -19.79
CA PHE A 88 -43.72 -11.87 -19.09
C PHE A 88 -43.14 -10.87 -20.10
N THR A 89 -43.95 -9.92 -20.57
CA THR A 89 -43.52 -8.88 -21.52
C THR A 89 -43.31 -7.54 -20.80
N GLY A 90 -42.33 -6.75 -21.24
CA GLY A 90 -42.20 -5.35 -20.80
C GLY A 90 -41.39 -5.07 -19.53
N GLN A 91 -40.78 -6.08 -18.90
CA GLN A 91 -39.98 -5.88 -17.69
C GLN A 91 -38.64 -5.15 -18.00
N PRO A 92 -38.29 -4.10 -17.24
CA PRO A 92 -36.95 -3.52 -17.27
C PRO A 92 -35.93 -4.49 -16.67
N PHE A 93 -34.64 -4.30 -16.97
CA PHE A 93 -33.57 -5.01 -16.28
C PHE A 93 -33.40 -4.42 -14.86
N VAL A 94 -33.55 -5.25 -13.81
CA VAL A 94 -33.44 -4.86 -12.38
C VAL A 94 -32.30 -5.62 -11.71
#